data_AF-A0A7S0MVH6-F1
#
_entry.id   AF-A0A7S0MVH6-F1
#
_cell.length_a   1.000
_cell.length_b   1.000
_cell.length_c   1.000
_cell.angle_alpha   90.00
_cell.angle_beta   90.00
_cell.angle_gamma   90.00
#
_symmetry.space_group_name_H-M   'P 1'
#
loop_
_entity.id
_entity.type
_entity.pdbx_description
1 polymer ?
#
loop_
_entity_poly.entity_id
_entity_poly.type
_entity_poly.pdbx_seq_one_letter_code
_entity_poly.pdbx_strand_id
1 'polypeptide(L)'
;VLLALVEGPFVWIQVVRKMGIEVIIFDPEVINCWSGPRCLSTSLMYSFAQRSDSKVLDEPLYAHYLRLTGAERPYRDLVMKAQDADGDSVVANQILASPSTTQVVYAKHMAKQRIGVSADIVRRCKHVLLIREPRLLVPSFAKVAPPTLEETCLPALCALLSEIKALTGRPPPVVLSEDLQRNPEGTLRALCAALELPWEPAMLQWEAGPRPEDGVWAPWWYATTHASTGFAPPPSAPPRVLTPAQYELVEDCHPFYSLLLKHALTPLVDPERPLKRPRVGSPSASPAGKDPTVEVGTVKDPTAEVGTHKYKQDARNSTIFVGMRDGMSGRFSLVPRAQAMVSVLESGYLLGDGMWEGVRLHKGKLAFEGPHLNRLYENLKAIDMDVGLTKAELAALVYQTTRANGMRSGVHIRLMVTRGLKPTPYQNPNTTLGLPTVVIIPEHKEPSPVPSIRGIRLHTCHVRRGAPDVQDPGWNSHSKLNCIAACIQANKAGVEESLMLDPHGFVATCNSVNFFIVRNGEVWAPTPKYQMAGITRGNVLKLCAANNIPARELDFYLTQVYGADEAFVTGTFGGVIPVVQVDGRQIGEGGRGPMCERLQKLYSELVDADVAVDWDTRAARLAGELKAARLARGS
;
A
#
# COMPACT_ATOMS: atom_id res chain seq x y z
N VAL A 1 -60.24 -4.90 29.71
CA VAL A 1 -60.55 -5.01 28.26
C VAL A 1 -61.61 -4.01 27.82
N LEU A 2 -62.76 -3.83 28.51
CA LEU A 2 -63.78 -2.84 28.08
C LEU A 2 -63.43 -1.34 28.30
N LEU A 3 -62.45 -1.01 29.15
CA LEU A 3 -61.97 0.37 29.37
C LEU A 3 -60.83 0.80 28.43
N ALA A 4 -60.36 -0.08 27.55
CA ALA A 4 -59.17 0.14 26.71
C ALA A 4 -59.38 1.14 25.55
N LEU A 5 -60.60 1.62 25.33
CA LEU A 5 -60.95 2.42 24.14
C LEU A 5 -61.03 3.94 24.39
N VAL A 6 -60.81 4.46 25.60
CA VAL A 6 -61.18 5.86 25.92
C VAL A 6 -60.04 6.78 26.43
N GLU A 7 -58.99 6.31 27.12
CA GLU A 7 -58.10 7.23 27.88
C GLU A 7 -56.58 7.21 27.57
N GLY A 8 -56.14 6.49 26.54
CA GLY A 8 -54.74 6.57 26.07
C GLY A 8 -53.68 5.92 26.99
N PRO A 9 -52.44 5.73 26.47
CA PRO A 9 -51.46 4.81 27.05
C PRO A 9 -50.87 5.24 28.41
N PHE A 10 -50.87 6.53 28.73
CA PHE A 10 -50.28 7.07 29.95
C PHE A 10 -51.05 6.70 31.23
N VAL A 11 -52.38 6.64 31.15
CA VAL A 11 -53.24 6.27 32.30
C VAL A 11 -53.08 4.79 32.64
N TRP A 12 -52.89 3.96 31.63
CA TRP A 12 -52.67 2.51 31.77
C TRP A 12 -51.37 2.18 32.50
N ILE A 13 -50.27 2.88 32.18
CA ILE A 13 -48.96 2.69 32.83
C ILE A 13 -49.04 2.94 34.34
N GLN A 14 -49.84 3.91 34.78
CA GLN A 14 -50.02 4.20 36.21
C GLN A 14 -50.90 3.16 36.92
N VAL A 15 -51.93 2.64 36.26
CA VAL A 15 -52.79 1.59 36.81
C VAL A 15 -52.03 0.27 36.97
N VAL A 16 -51.20 -0.10 35.98
CA VAL A 16 -50.41 -1.35 36.01
C VAL A 16 -49.29 -1.29 37.06
N ARG A 17 -48.63 -0.14 37.23
CA ARG A 17 -47.64 0.07 38.30
C ARG A 17 -48.27 -0.02 39.70
N LYS A 18 -49.52 0.42 39.88
CA LYS A 18 -50.26 0.25 41.16
C LYS A 18 -50.66 -1.20 41.45
N MET A 19 -50.69 -2.07 40.45
CA MET A 19 -50.95 -3.51 40.60
C MET A 19 -49.68 -4.34 40.86
N GLY A 20 -48.52 -3.69 41.07
CA GLY A 20 -47.25 -4.37 41.33
C GLY A 20 -46.62 -5.05 40.11
N ILE A 21 -47.11 -4.75 38.90
CA ILE A 21 -46.56 -5.25 37.64
C ILE A 21 -45.56 -4.23 37.12
N GLU A 22 -44.31 -4.65 36.99
CA GLU A 22 -43.22 -3.82 36.48
C GLU A 22 -43.35 -3.67 34.96
N VAL A 23 -43.75 -2.48 34.50
CA VAL A 23 -43.78 -2.14 33.06
C VAL A 23 -42.40 -1.62 32.68
N ILE A 24 -41.61 -2.49 32.03
CA ILE A 24 -40.32 -2.13 31.47
C ILE A 24 -40.58 -1.41 30.12
N ILE A 25 -40.36 -0.10 30.11
CA ILE A 25 -40.37 0.70 28.88
C ILE A 25 -38.91 0.81 28.43
N PHE A 26 -38.54 0.15 27.35
CA PHE A 26 -37.23 0.33 26.73
C PHE A 26 -37.26 1.56 25.83
N ASP A 27 -36.26 2.44 25.95
CA ASP A 27 -36.02 3.45 24.93
C ASP A 27 -35.61 2.73 23.63
N PRO A 28 -36.18 3.10 22.47
CA PRO A 28 -35.88 2.45 21.21
C PRO A 28 -34.42 2.64 20.81
N GLU A 29 -33.80 1.62 20.22
CA GLU A 29 -32.47 1.74 19.66
C GLU A 29 -32.50 2.53 18.35
N VAL A 30 -31.81 3.67 18.31
CA VAL A 30 -31.76 4.53 17.13
C VAL A 30 -30.47 4.26 16.35
N ILE A 31 -30.60 3.98 15.05
CA ILE A 31 -29.50 3.67 14.14
C ILE A 31 -29.50 4.70 13.01
N ASN A 32 -28.44 5.50 12.93
CA ASN A 32 -28.24 6.44 11.84
C ASN A 32 -27.28 5.86 10.80
N CYS A 33 -27.78 5.62 9.59
CA CYS A 33 -26.97 5.23 8.44
C CYS A 33 -26.56 6.46 7.62
N TRP A 34 -25.26 6.75 7.62
CA TRP A 34 -24.69 7.85 6.87
C TRP A 34 -24.06 7.33 5.57
N SER A 35 -24.40 7.94 4.44
CA SER A 35 -23.97 7.46 3.13
C SER A 35 -23.58 8.58 2.17
N GLY A 36 -22.90 8.21 1.10
CA GLY A 36 -22.80 9.02 -0.11
C GLY A 36 -23.90 8.69 -1.12
N PRO A 37 -24.06 9.50 -2.18
CA PRO A 37 -25.03 9.21 -3.21
C PRO A 37 -24.66 7.91 -3.93
N ARG A 38 -25.68 7.22 -4.45
CA ARG A 38 -25.52 5.97 -5.21
C ARG A 38 -24.87 4.82 -4.40
N CYS A 39 -24.86 4.85 -3.06
CA CYS A 39 -24.29 3.78 -2.22
C CYS A 39 -25.28 2.68 -1.80
N LEU A 40 -26.48 2.60 -2.38
CA LEU A 40 -27.56 1.67 -1.97
C LEU A 40 -28.16 1.93 -0.59
N SER A 41 -28.05 3.16 -0.08
CA SER A 41 -28.63 3.53 1.23
C SER A 41 -30.15 3.39 1.28
N THR A 42 -30.86 3.70 0.18
CA THR A 42 -32.31 3.47 0.10
C THR A 42 -32.66 1.98 0.12
N SER A 43 -31.90 1.12 -0.56
CA SER A 43 -32.12 -0.33 -0.51
C SER A 43 -31.86 -0.89 0.89
N LEU A 44 -30.84 -0.37 1.59
CA LEU A 44 -30.57 -0.74 2.98
C LEU A 44 -31.68 -0.24 3.92
N MET A 45 -32.26 0.94 3.68
CA MET A 45 -33.44 1.41 4.39
C MET A 45 -34.63 0.47 4.18
N TYR A 46 -34.92 0.07 2.93
CA TYR A 46 -36.01 -0.88 2.64
C TYR A 46 -35.78 -2.23 3.31
N SER A 47 -34.53 -2.71 3.35
CA SER A 47 -34.12 -3.90 4.08
C SER A 47 -34.45 -3.80 5.57
N PHE A 48 -34.11 -2.69 6.23
CA PHE A 48 -34.47 -2.47 7.64
C PHE A 48 -35.98 -2.37 7.85
N ALA A 49 -36.72 -1.77 6.91
CA ALA A 49 -38.18 -1.67 6.97
C ALA A 49 -38.91 -3.02 6.96
N GLN A 50 -38.23 -4.11 6.54
CA GLN A 50 -38.82 -5.46 6.58
C GLN A 50 -38.72 -6.13 7.95
N ARG A 51 -37.96 -5.54 8.89
CA ARG A 51 -37.88 -6.07 10.24
C ARG A 51 -39.20 -5.90 10.95
N SER A 52 -39.57 -6.90 11.75
CA SER A 52 -40.80 -6.88 12.54
C SER A 52 -40.86 -5.78 13.61
N ASP A 53 -39.70 -5.26 14.01
CA ASP A 53 -39.52 -4.39 15.17
C ASP A 53 -39.06 -2.96 14.84
N SER A 54 -38.98 -2.60 13.55
CA SER A 54 -38.34 -1.37 13.11
C SER A 54 -39.28 -0.34 12.47
N LYS A 55 -38.90 0.93 12.61
CA LYS A 55 -39.44 2.07 11.85
C LYS A 55 -38.30 2.73 11.10
N VAL A 56 -38.51 3.08 9.83
CA VAL A 56 -37.49 3.74 9.01
C VAL A 56 -37.82 5.22 8.76
N LEU A 57 -36.78 6.04 8.59
CA LEU A 57 -36.88 7.44 8.22
C LEU A 57 -35.95 7.74 7.04
N ASP A 58 -36.46 8.40 6.01
CA ASP A 58 -35.69 8.78 4.83
C ASP A 58 -35.23 10.25 4.91
N GLU A 59 -33.91 10.43 5.08
CA GLU A 59 -33.19 11.71 5.18
C GLU A 59 -33.96 12.82 5.94
N PRO A 60 -34.30 12.61 7.23
CA PRO A 60 -35.10 13.58 7.98
C PRO A 60 -34.37 14.93 8.20
N LEU A 61 -33.05 14.97 8.02
CA LEU A 61 -32.21 16.18 8.13
C LEU A 61 -32.04 16.94 6.81
N TYR A 62 -32.78 16.60 5.75
CA TYR A 62 -32.51 17.18 4.43
C TYR A 62 -32.92 18.66 4.35
N ALA A 63 -34.11 19.04 4.85
CA ALA A 63 -34.51 20.46 4.92
C ALA A 63 -33.53 21.31 5.75
N HIS A 64 -33.01 20.77 6.86
CA HIS A 64 -31.97 21.42 7.65
C HIS A 64 -30.72 21.74 6.84
N TYR A 65 -30.19 20.74 6.11
CA TYR A 65 -29.05 20.92 5.23
C TYR A 65 -29.32 21.97 4.13
N LEU A 66 -30.49 21.94 3.49
CA LEU A 66 -30.85 22.88 2.43
C LEU A 66 -31.00 24.31 2.94
N ARG A 67 -31.49 24.48 4.18
CA ARG A 67 -31.57 25.79 4.86
C ARG A 67 -30.18 26.36 5.14
N LEU A 68 -29.28 25.55 5.71
CA LEU A 68 -27.95 26.00 6.12
C LEU A 68 -27.01 26.27 4.93
N THR A 69 -27.03 25.41 3.92
CA THR A 69 -26.07 25.48 2.82
C THR A 69 -26.55 26.29 1.63
N GLY A 70 -27.86 26.54 1.53
CA GLY A 70 -28.46 27.17 0.36
C GLY A 70 -28.36 26.31 -0.91
N ALA A 71 -28.04 25.02 -0.81
CA ALA A 71 -27.85 24.16 -1.97
C ALA A 71 -29.12 24.11 -2.85
N GLU A 72 -28.95 24.39 -4.13
CA GLU A 72 -30.07 24.36 -5.08
C GLU A 72 -30.39 22.94 -5.54
N ARG A 73 -31.68 22.59 -5.53
CA ARG A 73 -32.20 21.33 -6.06
C ARG A 73 -33.57 21.60 -6.70
N PRO A 74 -33.94 20.88 -7.78
CA PRO A 74 -35.24 21.06 -8.45
C PRO A 74 -36.46 20.89 -7.55
N TYR A 75 -36.31 20.12 -6.46
CA TYR A 75 -37.37 19.79 -5.50
C TYR A 75 -37.16 20.47 -4.13
N ARG A 76 -36.30 21.49 -4.05
CA ARG A 76 -35.93 22.16 -2.78
C ARG A 76 -37.17 22.64 -2.00
N ASP A 77 -38.10 23.33 -2.66
CA ASP A 77 -39.27 23.91 -2.00
C ASP A 77 -40.23 22.83 -1.48
N LEU A 78 -40.31 21.68 -2.17
CA LEU A 78 -41.07 20.52 -1.70
C LEU A 78 -40.48 19.97 -0.40
N VAL A 79 -39.15 19.86 -0.31
CA VAL A 79 -38.47 19.41 0.90
C VAL A 79 -38.65 20.39 2.05
N MET A 80 -38.46 21.69 1.78
CA MET A 80 -38.63 22.75 2.79
C MET A 80 -40.07 22.84 3.33
N LYS A 81 -41.07 22.43 2.53
CA LYS A 81 -42.48 22.37 2.97
C LYS A 81 -42.82 21.07 3.71
N ALA A 82 -42.16 19.96 3.37
CA ALA A 82 -42.46 18.64 3.90
C ALA A 82 -41.71 18.28 5.18
N GLN A 83 -40.57 18.93 5.45
CA GLN A 83 -39.71 18.61 6.60
C GLN A 83 -39.43 19.85 7.46
N ASP A 84 -39.21 19.61 8.76
CA ASP A 84 -38.68 20.62 9.68
C ASP A 84 -37.22 20.96 9.30
N ALA A 85 -36.90 22.25 9.24
CA ALA A 85 -35.58 22.75 8.86
C ALA A 85 -34.67 23.02 10.06
N ASP A 86 -35.16 22.83 11.29
CA ASP A 86 -34.34 22.85 12.49
C ASP A 86 -33.80 21.45 12.83
N GLY A 87 -32.47 21.29 12.77
CA GLY A 87 -31.81 20.00 12.90
C GLY A 87 -31.94 19.41 14.29
N ASP A 88 -31.88 20.26 15.32
CA ASP A 88 -31.99 19.82 16.71
C ASP A 88 -33.44 19.43 17.06
N SER A 89 -34.43 20.16 16.52
CA SER A 89 -35.85 19.78 16.59
C SER A 89 -36.09 18.42 15.91
N VAL A 90 -35.54 18.20 14.70
CA VAL A 90 -35.65 16.91 14.00
C VAL A 90 -35.02 15.78 14.82
N VAL A 91 -33.83 16.00 15.41
CA VAL A 91 -33.17 15.00 16.25
C VAL A 91 -34.04 14.66 17.47
N ALA A 92 -34.54 15.66 18.19
CA ALA A 92 -35.33 15.45 19.39
C ALA A 92 -36.69 14.81 19.11
N ASN A 93 -37.41 15.31 18.10
CA ASN A 93 -38.83 15.04 17.89
C ASN A 93 -39.12 13.96 16.84
N GLN A 94 -38.14 13.56 16.03
CA GLN A 94 -38.33 12.54 14.98
C GLN A 94 -37.34 11.38 15.09
N ILE A 95 -36.05 11.67 15.30
CA ILE A 95 -35.00 10.63 15.33
C ILE A 95 -34.98 9.93 16.69
N LEU A 96 -35.02 10.70 17.80
CA LEU A 96 -34.97 10.18 19.16
C LEU A 96 -36.36 9.91 19.75
N ALA A 97 -37.42 10.51 19.19
CA ALA A 97 -38.79 10.26 19.62
C ALA A 97 -39.39 9.12 18.80
N SER A 98 -39.65 7.97 19.43
CA SER A 98 -40.36 6.87 18.77
C SER A 98 -41.57 6.38 19.58
N PRO A 99 -42.62 5.84 18.93
CA PRO A 99 -43.76 5.25 19.61
C PRO A 99 -43.35 4.05 20.46
N SER A 100 -44.07 3.80 21.56
CA SER A 100 -43.76 2.74 22.55
C SER A 100 -43.79 1.30 22.01
N THR A 101 -44.23 1.09 20.76
CA THR A 101 -44.34 -0.22 20.12
C THR A 101 -43.17 -0.56 19.19
N THR A 102 -42.27 0.40 18.92
CA THR A 102 -41.12 0.21 18.01
C THR A 102 -39.85 0.02 18.83
N GLN A 103 -39.07 -1.03 18.56
CA GLN A 103 -37.81 -1.27 19.27
C GLN A 103 -36.60 -0.67 18.54
N VAL A 104 -36.66 -0.52 17.21
CA VAL A 104 -35.55 0.02 16.40
C VAL A 104 -36.02 1.18 15.51
N VAL A 105 -35.32 2.31 15.55
CA VAL A 105 -35.51 3.41 14.58
C VAL A 105 -34.30 3.48 13.67
N TYR A 106 -34.50 3.28 12.37
CA TYR A 106 -33.43 3.36 11.38
C TYR A 106 -33.59 4.62 10.52
N ALA A 107 -32.69 5.57 10.68
CA ALA A 107 -32.67 6.81 9.92
C ALA A 107 -31.56 6.79 8.87
N LYS A 108 -31.92 6.90 7.60
CA LYS A 108 -30.98 6.96 6.48
C LYS A 108 -30.68 8.43 6.15
N HIS A 109 -29.41 8.76 5.98
CA HIS A 109 -28.92 10.12 5.74
C HIS A 109 -27.85 10.15 4.64
N MET A 110 -27.70 11.32 4.01
CA MET A 110 -26.46 11.67 3.31
C MET A 110 -25.49 12.28 4.33
N ALA A 111 -24.23 11.86 4.34
CA ALA A 111 -23.28 12.26 5.38
C ALA A 111 -23.11 13.78 5.51
N LYS A 112 -23.23 14.52 4.40
CA LYS A 112 -23.19 15.98 4.38
C LYS A 112 -24.34 16.67 5.13
N GLN A 113 -25.42 15.96 5.44
CA GLN A 113 -26.55 16.47 6.23
C GLN A 113 -26.24 16.57 7.73
N ARG A 114 -25.12 16.00 8.19
CA ARG A 114 -24.65 16.11 9.57
C ARG A 114 -24.33 17.55 10.00
N ILE A 115 -24.04 18.44 9.05
CA ILE A 115 -23.57 19.81 9.33
C ILE A 115 -24.57 20.56 10.22
N GLY A 116 -24.06 21.22 11.26
CA GLY A 116 -24.88 22.09 12.12
C GLY A 116 -25.83 21.38 13.10
N VAL A 117 -25.82 20.04 13.16
CA VAL A 117 -26.65 19.26 14.09
C VAL A 117 -25.92 19.04 15.42
N SER A 118 -26.64 19.02 16.54
CA SER A 118 -26.06 18.71 17.86
C SER A 118 -25.33 17.36 17.86
N ALA A 119 -24.21 17.29 18.60
CA ALA A 119 -23.46 16.05 18.82
C ALA A 119 -24.25 15.00 19.63
N ASP A 120 -25.43 15.33 20.16
CA ASP A 120 -26.28 14.38 20.88
C ASP A 120 -26.76 13.24 19.98
N ILE A 121 -26.96 13.49 18.67
CA ILE A 121 -27.25 12.42 17.71
C ILE A 121 -26.12 11.38 17.69
N VAL A 122 -24.86 11.80 17.92
CA VAL A 122 -23.70 10.92 17.94
C VAL A 122 -23.57 10.15 19.25
N ARG A 123 -23.88 10.81 20.37
CA ARG A 123 -23.71 10.21 21.70
C ARG A 123 -24.82 9.23 22.06
N ARG A 124 -26.03 9.46 21.55
CA ARG A 124 -27.25 8.75 21.96
C ARG A 124 -27.70 7.67 20.98
N CYS A 125 -27.06 7.56 19.81
CA CYS A 125 -27.47 6.64 18.75
C CYS A 125 -26.34 5.68 18.37
N LYS A 126 -26.70 4.57 17.74
CA LYS A 126 -25.80 3.72 16.95
C LYS A 126 -25.64 4.32 15.55
N HIS A 127 -24.51 4.01 14.91
CA HIS A 127 -24.17 4.58 13.60
C HIS A 127 -23.64 3.53 12.64
N VAL A 128 -23.96 3.71 11.37
CA VAL A 128 -23.42 2.90 10.26
C VAL A 128 -22.93 3.84 9.18
N LEU A 129 -21.74 3.59 8.63
CA LEU A 129 -21.25 4.31 7.45
C LEU A 129 -21.37 3.41 6.23
N LEU A 130 -22.07 3.85 5.19
CA LEU A 130 -22.24 3.10 3.94
C LEU A 130 -21.46 3.77 2.82
N ILE A 131 -20.47 3.05 2.30
CA ILE A 131 -19.53 3.56 1.30
C ILE A 131 -19.60 2.74 0.01
N ARG A 132 -19.13 3.34 -1.09
CA ARG A 132 -19.04 2.74 -2.41
C ARG A 132 -17.72 3.12 -3.04
N GLU A 133 -17.16 2.23 -3.84
CA GLU A 133 -15.91 2.47 -4.53
C GLU A 133 -16.04 3.69 -5.48
N PRO A 134 -15.09 4.65 -5.46
CA PRO A 134 -15.16 5.89 -6.24
C PRO A 134 -15.29 5.72 -7.77
N ARG A 135 -14.54 4.79 -8.40
CA ARG A 135 -14.65 4.42 -9.82
C ARG A 135 -16.03 3.89 -10.19
N LEU A 136 -16.80 3.35 -9.25
CA LEU A 136 -18.20 2.96 -9.47
C LEU A 136 -19.19 4.09 -9.12
N LEU A 137 -18.90 4.88 -8.09
CA LEU A 137 -19.73 5.97 -7.60
C LEU A 137 -19.75 7.16 -8.57
N VAL A 138 -18.58 7.72 -8.91
CA VAL A 138 -18.43 8.96 -9.69
C VAL A 138 -19.15 8.89 -11.04
N PRO A 139 -18.92 7.89 -11.91
CA PRO A 139 -19.62 7.82 -13.20
C PRO A 139 -21.10 7.42 -13.07
N SER A 140 -21.53 6.88 -11.93
CA SER A 140 -22.94 6.58 -11.65
C SER A 140 -23.70 7.84 -11.22
N PHE A 141 -23.06 8.69 -10.42
CA PHE A 141 -23.62 9.96 -9.96
C PHE A 141 -23.63 11.01 -11.07
N ALA A 142 -22.59 11.04 -11.92
CA ALA A 142 -22.50 11.96 -13.06
C ALA A 142 -23.68 11.88 -14.06
N LYS A 143 -24.51 10.83 -14.01
CA LYS A 143 -25.74 10.71 -14.82
C LYS A 143 -26.88 11.60 -14.35
N VAL A 144 -26.86 11.99 -13.08
CA VAL A 144 -27.99 12.65 -12.40
C VAL A 144 -27.60 14.02 -11.85
N ALA A 145 -26.34 14.21 -11.48
CA ALA A 145 -25.81 15.51 -11.05
C ALA A 145 -24.29 15.61 -11.30
N PRO A 146 -23.72 16.82 -11.44
CA PRO A 146 -22.28 17.01 -11.53
C PRO A 146 -21.56 16.48 -10.27
N PRO A 147 -20.56 15.58 -10.42
CA PRO A 147 -19.84 15.04 -9.28
C PRO A 147 -18.76 16.02 -8.80
N THR A 148 -18.70 16.27 -7.48
CA THR A 148 -17.58 16.93 -6.80
C THR A 148 -17.15 16.08 -5.60
N LEU A 149 -15.99 16.38 -5.01
CA LEU A 149 -15.50 15.65 -3.85
C LEU A 149 -16.48 15.73 -2.67
N GLU A 150 -17.08 16.90 -2.45
CA GLU A 150 -18.10 17.14 -1.41
C GLU A 150 -19.40 16.38 -1.71
N GLU A 151 -19.84 16.34 -2.98
CA GLU A 151 -21.03 15.60 -3.38
C GLU A 151 -20.85 14.09 -3.23
N THR A 152 -19.62 13.55 -3.27
CA THR A 152 -19.39 12.13 -2.97
C THR A 152 -19.65 11.76 -1.50
N CYS A 153 -19.71 12.75 -0.61
CA CYS A 153 -19.80 12.61 0.85
C CYS A 153 -18.62 11.87 1.51
N LEU A 154 -17.60 11.42 0.78
CA LEU A 154 -16.47 10.68 1.35
C LEU A 154 -15.71 11.48 2.43
N PRO A 155 -15.42 12.78 2.26
CA PRO A 155 -14.84 13.59 3.33
C PRO A 155 -15.74 13.67 4.57
N ALA A 156 -17.05 13.87 4.39
CA ALA A 156 -18.01 13.95 5.48
C ALA A 156 -18.14 12.62 6.25
N LEU A 157 -18.06 11.49 5.54
CA LEU A 157 -18.02 10.15 6.15
C LEU A 157 -16.76 9.95 6.99
N CYS A 158 -15.58 10.41 6.52
CA CYS A 158 -14.34 10.37 7.32
C CYS A 158 -14.42 11.25 8.56
N ALA A 159 -15.05 12.42 8.45
CA ALA A 159 -15.28 13.31 9.59
C ALA A 159 -16.18 12.63 10.63
N LEU A 160 -17.29 12.03 10.20
CA LEU A 160 -18.19 11.25 11.05
C LEU A 160 -17.51 10.05 11.71
N LEU A 161 -16.71 9.28 10.97
CA LEU A 161 -15.93 8.17 11.51
C LEU A 161 -15.05 8.65 12.69
N SER A 162 -14.35 9.76 12.48
CA SER A 162 -13.48 10.37 13.48
C SER A 162 -14.26 10.91 14.68
N GLU A 163 -15.35 11.61 14.43
CA GLU A 163 -16.22 12.18 15.46
C GLU A 163 -16.85 11.09 16.34
N ILE A 164 -17.46 10.08 15.73
CA ILE A 164 -18.09 8.97 16.45
C ILE A 164 -17.04 8.25 17.30
N LYS A 165 -15.88 7.91 16.72
CA LYS A 165 -14.80 7.26 17.45
C LYS A 165 -14.31 8.10 18.64
N ALA A 166 -14.22 9.42 18.48
CA ALA A 166 -13.79 10.32 19.55
C ALA A 166 -14.83 10.41 20.68
N LEU A 167 -16.12 10.40 20.37
CA LEU A 167 -17.20 10.59 21.35
C LEU A 167 -17.67 9.28 22.01
N THR A 168 -17.59 8.15 21.31
CA THR A 168 -18.08 6.85 21.82
C THR A 168 -16.94 5.88 22.18
N GLY A 169 -15.69 6.22 21.84
CA GLY A 169 -14.52 5.38 22.05
C GLY A 169 -14.38 4.21 21.06
N ARG A 170 -15.37 3.99 20.18
CA ARG A 170 -15.36 2.90 19.17
C ARG A 170 -15.73 3.43 17.79
N PRO A 171 -15.06 3.01 16.71
CA PRO A 171 -15.49 3.39 15.36
C PRO A 171 -16.82 2.71 15.01
N PRO A 172 -17.72 3.38 14.25
CA PRO A 172 -18.93 2.76 13.74
C PRO A 172 -18.60 1.67 12.70
N PRO A 173 -19.46 0.64 12.54
CA PRO A 173 -19.36 -0.29 11.43
C PRO A 173 -19.43 0.45 10.09
N VAL A 174 -18.52 0.08 9.18
CA VAL A 174 -18.53 0.56 7.78
C VAL A 174 -18.98 -0.56 6.86
N VAL A 175 -19.91 -0.30 5.96
CA VAL A 175 -20.49 -1.27 5.02
C VAL A 175 -20.12 -0.87 3.60
N LEU A 176 -19.68 -1.83 2.79
CA LEU A 176 -19.47 -1.65 1.36
C LEU A 176 -20.76 -1.97 0.60
N SER A 177 -21.20 -1.04 -0.23
CA SER A 177 -22.37 -1.23 -1.09
C SER A 177 -22.22 -2.47 -2.00
N GLU A 178 -21.00 -2.76 -2.44
CA GLU A 178 -20.67 -3.89 -3.29
C GLU A 178 -20.81 -5.23 -2.58
N ASP A 179 -20.60 -5.25 -1.26
CA ASP A 179 -20.78 -6.47 -0.46
C ASP A 179 -22.28 -6.74 -0.22
N LEU A 180 -23.09 -5.69 -0.03
CA LEU A 180 -24.56 -5.82 -0.01
C LEU A 180 -25.10 -6.38 -1.33
N GLN A 181 -24.46 -6.11 -2.47
CA GLN A 181 -24.87 -6.68 -3.76
C GLN A 181 -24.37 -8.11 -3.98
N ARG A 182 -23.16 -8.44 -3.51
CA ARG A 182 -22.52 -9.75 -3.75
C ARG A 182 -22.94 -10.83 -2.76
N ASN A 183 -23.05 -10.46 -1.49
CA ASN A 183 -23.46 -11.34 -0.39
C ASN A 183 -24.37 -10.56 0.57
N PRO A 184 -25.62 -10.27 0.17
CA PRO A 184 -26.53 -9.47 0.98
C PRO A 184 -26.73 -10.07 2.38
N GLU A 185 -26.99 -11.37 2.48
CA GLU A 185 -27.22 -12.06 3.74
C GLU A 185 -26.01 -11.98 4.67
N GLY A 186 -24.82 -12.37 4.20
CA GLY A 186 -23.61 -12.33 5.01
C GLY A 186 -23.26 -10.93 5.47
N THR A 187 -23.51 -9.92 4.63
CA THR A 187 -23.28 -8.51 4.96
C THR A 187 -24.28 -8.02 6.01
N LEU A 188 -25.57 -8.33 5.86
CA LEU A 188 -26.61 -7.96 6.82
C LEU A 188 -26.43 -8.67 8.16
N ARG A 189 -26.06 -9.95 8.18
CA ARG A 189 -25.73 -10.66 9.43
C ARG A 189 -24.54 -10.01 10.15
N ALA A 190 -23.48 -9.66 9.42
CA ALA A 190 -22.33 -8.95 9.99
C ALA A 190 -22.73 -7.58 10.55
N LEU A 191 -23.59 -6.85 9.83
CA LEU A 191 -24.09 -5.55 10.25
C LEU A 191 -24.98 -5.64 11.49
N CYS A 192 -25.95 -6.55 11.52
CA CYS A 192 -26.81 -6.79 12.68
C CYS A 192 -25.97 -7.19 13.90
N ALA A 193 -24.98 -8.08 13.73
CA ALA A 193 -24.07 -8.45 14.81
C ALA A 193 -23.27 -7.25 15.35
N ALA A 194 -22.75 -6.39 14.46
CA ALA A 194 -22.02 -5.18 14.86
C ALA A 194 -22.92 -4.12 15.53
N LEU A 195 -24.22 -4.16 15.25
CA LEU A 195 -25.23 -3.30 15.86
C LEU A 195 -25.92 -3.95 17.06
N GLU A 196 -25.54 -5.18 17.44
CA GLU A 196 -26.15 -5.95 18.53
C GLU A 196 -27.66 -6.20 18.32
N LEU A 197 -28.08 -6.38 17.07
CA LEU A 197 -29.45 -6.70 16.67
C LEU A 197 -29.60 -8.16 16.23
N PRO A 198 -30.78 -8.79 16.45
CA PRO A 198 -31.10 -10.06 15.83
C PRO A 198 -31.24 -9.87 14.31
N TRP A 199 -30.70 -10.79 13.52
CA TRP A 199 -30.88 -10.79 12.07
C TRP A 199 -32.20 -11.47 11.69
N GLU A 200 -32.95 -10.87 10.75
CA GLU A 200 -34.21 -11.43 10.23
C GLU A 200 -34.10 -11.73 8.72
N PRO A 201 -34.52 -12.92 8.24
CA PRO A 201 -34.50 -13.25 6.81
C PRO A 201 -35.31 -12.28 5.93
N ALA A 202 -36.38 -11.69 6.49
CA ALA A 202 -37.23 -10.72 5.80
C ALA A 202 -36.44 -9.51 5.27
N MET A 203 -35.31 -9.16 5.88
CA MET A 203 -34.44 -8.06 5.46
C MET A 203 -33.86 -8.21 4.04
N LEU A 204 -33.95 -9.39 3.42
CA LEU A 204 -33.41 -9.65 2.09
C LEU A 204 -34.33 -9.26 0.94
N GLN A 205 -35.65 -9.16 1.18
CA GLN A 205 -36.64 -9.02 0.12
C GLN A 205 -37.73 -8.01 0.49
N TRP A 206 -38.18 -7.24 -0.49
CA TRP A 206 -39.27 -6.29 -0.35
C TRP A 206 -40.11 -6.27 -1.63
N GLU A 207 -41.34 -5.78 -1.57
CA GLU A 207 -42.15 -5.57 -2.78
C GLU A 207 -41.61 -4.40 -3.63
N ALA A 208 -41.74 -4.52 -4.94
CA ALA A 208 -41.42 -3.42 -5.86
C ALA A 208 -42.48 -2.30 -5.75
N GLY A 209 -42.03 -1.05 -5.88
CA GLY A 209 -42.88 0.14 -5.86
C GLY A 209 -42.42 1.21 -4.86
N PRO A 210 -43.07 2.39 -4.89
CA PRO A 210 -42.84 3.46 -3.92
C PRO A 210 -43.33 3.07 -2.53
N ARG A 211 -42.68 3.62 -1.51
CA ARG A 211 -42.99 3.36 -0.10
C ARG A 211 -43.52 4.62 0.59
N PRO A 212 -44.45 4.49 1.57
CA PRO A 212 -44.93 5.64 2.34
C PRO A 212 -43.83 6.44 3.05
N GLU A 213 -42.72 5.78 3.36
CA GLU A 213 -41.57 6.36 4.05
C GLU A 213 -40.61 7.10 3.10
N ASP A 214 -40.79 6.99 1.79
CA ASP A 214 -39.96 7.66 0.80
C ASP A 214 -40.09 9.19 0.90
N GLY A 215 -38.96 9.89 0.89
CA GLY A 215 -38.96 11.35 0.85
C GLY A 215 -39.55 11.89 -0.46
N VAL A 216 -40.00 13.15 -0.43
CA VAL A 216 -40.60 13.84 -1.60
C VAL A 216 -39.67 13.92 -2.83
N TRP A 217 -38.37 13.67 -2.66
CA TRP A 217 -37.36 13.60 -3.73
C TRP A 217 -37.27 12.22 -4.41
N ALA A 218 -38.00 11.21 -3.94
CA ALA A 218 -37.95 9.85 -4.49
C ALA A 218 -38.14 9.77 -6.03
N PRO A 219 -39.03 10.57 -6.68
CA PRO A 219 -39.16 10.56 -8.14
C PRO A 219 -37.87 10.85 -8.91
N TRP A 220 -36.91 11.55 -8.30
CA TRP A 220 -35.63 11.90 -8.93
C TRP A 220 -34.54 10.83 -8.72
N TRP A 221 -34.65 10.01 -7.68
CA TRP A 221 -33.53 9.16 -7.23
C TRP A 221 -33.86 7.66 -7.18
N TYR A 222 -35.12 7.27 -6.94
CA TYR A 222 -35.46 5.92 -6.47
C TYR A 222 -36.00 4.98 -7.55
N ALA A 223 -36.03 5.40 -8.81
CA ALA A 223 -36.51 4.57 -9.92
C ALA A 223 -35.90 3.15 -9.93
N THR A 224 -34.60 3.02 -9.62
CA THR A 224 -33.95 1.69 -9.54
C THR A 224 -34.40 0.87 -8.31
N THR A 225 -34.57 1.50 -7.16
CA THR A 225 -35.01 0.82 -5.93
C THR A 225 -36.48 0.43 -5.99
N HIS A 226 -37.34 1.28 -6.58
CA HIS A 226 -38.74 0.97 -6.81
C HIS A 226 -38.93 -0.22 -7.76
N ALA A 227 -38.00 -0.43 -8.70
CA ALA A 227 -38.01 -1.58 -9.58
C ALA A 227 -37.42 -2.86 -8.96
N SER A 228 -36.80 -2.78 -7.78
CA SER A 228 -36.11 -3.92 -7.15
C SER A 228 -36.98 -4.58 -6.08
N THR A 229 -36.80 -5.88 -5.88
CA THR A 229 -37.44 -6.65 -4.80
C THR A 229 -36.45 -7.16 -3.76
N GLY A 230 -35.21 -6.66 -3.79
CA GLY A 230 -34.11 -7.10 -2.94
C GLY A 230 -32.77 -6.54 -3.43
N PHE A 231 -31.67 -6.96 -2.81
CA PHE A 231 -30.33 -6.62 -3.28
C PHE A 231 -29.97 -7.46 -4.50
N ALA A 232 -29.65 -6.80 -5.62
CA ALA A 232 -29.25 -7.47 -6.85
C ALA A 232 -27.80 -7.14 -7.20
N PRO A 233 -27.04 -8.09 -7.77
CA PRO A 233 -25.74 -7.81 -8.36
C PRO A 233 -25.91 -6.77 -9.49
N PRO A 234 -24.93 -5.86 -9.67
CA PRO A 234 -24.98 -4.93 -10.77
C PRO A 234 -24.95 -5.71 -12.10
N PRO A 235 -25.63 -5.23 -13.15
CA PRO A 235 -25.58 -5.87 -14.47
C PRO A 235 -24.12 -5.92 -14.96
N SER A 236 -23.77 -7.01 -15.65
CA SER A 236 -22.44 -7.22 -16.24
C SER A 236 -22.19 -6.24 -17.39
N ALA A 237 -21.82 -5.01 -17.07
CA ALA A 237 -21.37 -4.02 -18.04
C ALA A 237 -19.84 -3.99 -18.09
N PRO A 238 -19.23 -3.77 -19.27
CA PRO A 238 -17.78 -3.57 -19.38
C PRO A 238 -17.33 -2.40 -18.49
N PRO A 239 -16.06 -2.41 -18.01
CA PRO A 239 -15.53 -1.33 -17.19
C PRO A 239 -15.67 0.00 -17.93
N ARG A 240 -16.38 0.95 -17.32
CA ARG A 240 -16.64 2.26 -17.91
C ARG A 240 -15.33 3.03 -18.02
N VAL A 241 -15.07 3.59 -19.19
CA VAL A 241 -13.98 4.55 -19.39
C VAL A 241 -14.35 5.85 -18.67
N LEU A 242 -13.50 6.29 -17.74
CA LEU A 242 -13.66 7.56 -17.04
C LEU A 242 -13.20 8.70 -17.95
N THR A 243 -13.94 9.81 -17.93
CA THR A 243 -13.41 11.07 -18.48
C THR A 243 -12.23 11.56 -17.64
N PRO A 244 -11.32 12.41 -18.16
CA PRO A 244 -10.20 12.94 -17.39
C PRO A 244 -10.63 13.60 -16.06
N ALA A 245 -11.67 14.44 -16.08
CA ALA A 245 -12.21 15.07 -14.86
C ALA A 245 -12.77 14.05 -13.85
N GLN A 246 -13.40 12.97 -14.32
CA GLN A 246 -13.85 11.90 -13.43
C GLN A 246 -12.69 11.09 -12.86
N TYR A 247 -11.61 10.92 -13.63
CA TYR A 247 -10.41 10.25 -13.16
C TYR A 247 -9.73 11.06 -12.04
N GLU A 248 -9.55 12.37 -12.23
CA GLU A 248 -9.00 13.26 -11.20
C GLU A 248 -9.84 13.22 -9.93
N LEU A 249 -11.17 13.34 -10.05
CA LEU A 249 -12.05 13.25 -8.89
C LEU A 249 -12.00 11.89 -8.19
N VAL A 250 -11.84 10.79 -8.94
CA VAL A 250 -11.64 9.45 -8.36
C VAL A 250 -10.35 9.38 -7.54
N GLU A 251 -9.26 9.98 -8.04
CA GLU A 251 -7.99 10.06 -7.32
C GLU A 251 -8.13 10.93 -6.06
N ASP A 252 -8.84 12.05 -6.13
CA ASP A 252 -9.13 12.90 -4.95
C ASP A 252 -9.99 12.18 -3.90
N CYS A 253 -10.90 11.30 -4.34
CA CYS A 253 -11.72 10.49 -3.45
C CYS A 253 -10.92 9.36 -2.77
N HIS A 254 -9.81 8.92 -3.38
CA HIS A 254 -9.10 7.70 -2.98
C HIS A 254 -8.57 7.71 -1.54
N PRO A 255 -7.99 8.81 -1.00
CA PRO A 255 -7.54 8.87 0.39
C PRO A 255 -8.68 8.67 1.39
N PHE A 256 -9.83 9.33 1.17
CA PHE A 256 -11.00 9.25 2.05
C PHE A 256 -11.63 7.86 2.01
N TYR A 257 -11.86 7.34 0.81
CA TYR A 257 -12.38 5.99 0.62
C TYR A 257 -11.46 4.93 1.25
N SER A 258 -10.14 5.05 1.06
CA SER A 258 -9.17 4.13 1.63
C SER A 258 -9.15 4.15 3.16
N LEU A 259 -9.36 5.31 3.78
CA LEU A 259 -9.49 5.43 5.24
C LEU A 259 -10.73 4.68 5.75
N LEU A 260 -11.89 4.93 5.12
CA LEU A 260 -13.15 4.29 5.50
C LEU A 260 -13.11 2.77 5.28
N LEU A 261 -12.47 2.33 4.19
CA LEU A 261 -12.32 0.92 3.83
C LEU A 261 -11.59 0.09 4.91
N LYS A 262 -10.70 0.69 5.70
CA LYS A 262 -10.02 0.00 6.82
C LYS A 262 -10.97 -0.43 7.93
N HIS A 263 -12.11 0.25 8.05
CA HIS A 263 -13.15 -0.02 9.03
C HIS A 263 -14.31 -0.84 8.45
N ALA A 264 -14.20 -1.26 7.19
CA ALA A 264 -15.23 -2.04 6.52
C ALA A 264 -15.41 -3.41 7.17
N LEU A 265 -16.66 -3.73 7.49
CA LEU A 265 -17.07 -5.06 7.93
C LEU A 265 -16.75 -6.09 6.85
N THR A 266 -16.41 -7.30 7.29
CA THR A 266 -16.31 -8.45 6.40
C THR A 266 -17.64 -9.21 6.44
N PRO A 267 -18.28 -9.50 5.29
CA PRO A 267 -19.50 -10.31 5.26
C PRO A 267 -19.28 -11.66 5.95
N LEU A 268 -20.23 -12.08 6.79
CA LEU A 268 -20.21 -13.41 7.39
C LEU A 268 -20.41 -14.46 6.29
N VAL A 269 -19.64 -15.53 6.38
CA VAL A 269 -19.65 -16.64 5.42
C VAL A 269 -20.17 -17.87 6.14
N ASP A 270 -21.10 -18.61 5.54
CA ASP A 270 -21.44 -19.98 5.94
C ASP A 270 -20.15 -20.85 5.96
N PRO A 271 -19.94 -21.81 6.89
CA PRO A 271 -18.62 -22.38 7.21
C PRO A 271 -17.79 -23.05 6.11
N GLU A 272 -18.24 -23.13 4.85
CA GLU A 272 -17.58 -23.95 3.83
C GLU A 272 -16.86 -23.22 2.68
N ARG A 273 -16.89 -21.87 2.54
CA ARG A 273 -16.10 -21.24 1.45
C ARG A 273 -15.85 -19.73 1.56
N PRO A 274 -14.61 -19.24 1.79
CA PRO A 274 -14.33 -17.81 1.76
C PRO A 274 -14.53 -17.23 0.35
N LEU A 275 -15.37 -16.19 0.24
CA LEU A 275 -15.51 -15.41 -1.00
C LEU A 275 -14.19 -14.68 -1.31
N LYS A 276 -13.53 -15.08 -2.40
CA LYS A 276 -12.45 -14.27 -3.01
C LYS A 276 -13.07 -12.98 -3.56
N ARG A 277 -12.59 -11.82 -3.08
CA ARG A 277 -12.93 -10.51 -3.65
C ARG A 277 -12.65 -10.52 -5.17
N PRO A 278 -13.60 -10.10 -6.04
CA PRO A 278 -13.33 -9.98 -7.47
C PRO A 278 -12.23 -8.96 -7.71
N ARG A 279 -11.31 -9.28 -8.64
CA ARG A 279 -10.31 -8.34 -9.16
C ARG A 279 -11.04 -7.14 -9.78
N VAL A 280 -10.59 -5.92 -9.48
CA VAL A 280 -10.95 -4.75 -10.28
C VAL A 280 -10.42 -4.99 -11.68
N GLY A 281 -11.32 -5.12 -12.66
CA GLY A 281 -10.97 -5.41 -14.04
C GLY A 281 -10.11 -4.31 -14.64
N SER A 282 -8.96 -4.69 -15.19
CA SER A 282 -8.21 -3.87 -16.15
C SER A 282 -9.09 -3.57 -17.38
N PRO A 283 -8.96 -2.40 -18.02
CA PRO A 283 -9.69 -2.11 -19.26
C PRO A 283 -9.28 -3.13 -20.32
N SER A 284 -10.26 -3.81 -20.92
CA SER A 284 -10.04 -4.69 -22.06
C SER A 284 -9.63 -3.84 -23.27
N ALA A 285 -8.54 -4.23 -23.93
CA ALA A 285 -8.16 -3.72 -25.23
C ALA A 285 -9.34 -3.83 -26.21
N SER A 286 -9.64 -2.74 -26.92
CA SER A 286 -10.49 -2.73 -28.11
C SER A 286 -9.66 -2.31 -29.32
N PRO A 287 -10.04 -2.74 -30.54
CA PRO A 287 -9.12 -2.96 -31.64
C PRO A 287 -8.80 -1.69 -32.42
N ALA A 288 -7.66 -1.74 -33.09
CA ALA A 288 -7.06 -0.76 -33.98
C ALA A 288 -8.06 0.13 -34.75
N GLY A 289 -8.04 1.43 -34.43
CA GLY A 289 -8.49 2.52 -35.30
C GLY A 289 -7.28 3.32 -35.75
N LYS A 290 -7.15 3.54 -37.06
CA LYS A 290 -6.06 4.29 -37.70
C LYS A 290 -6.22 5.80 -37.55
N ASP A 291 -5.06 6.46 -37.46
CA ASP A 291 -4.69 7.87 -37.73
C ASP A 291 -5.01 8.98 -36.70
N PRO A 292 -4.22 10.09 -36.67
CA PRO A 292 -2.98 10.39 -37.40
C PRO A 292 -1.75 10.62 -36.50
N THR A 293 -0.58 10.48 -37.12
CA THR A 293 0.76 10.73 -36.58
C THR A 293 0.92 12.11 -35.95
N VAL A 294 1.17 12.14 -34.63
CA VAL A 294 1.90 13.23 -33.98
C VAL A 294 3.33 12.72 -33.77
N GLU A 295 4.29 13.30 -34.46
CA GLU A 295 5.72 13.02 -34.27
C GLU A 295 6.13 13.42 -32.84
N VAL A 296 6.13 12.43 -31.96
CA VAL A 296 6.86 12.52 -30.70
C VAL A 296 8.33 12.29 -31.02
N GLY A 297 9.14 13.33 -30.79
CA GLY A 297 10.57 13.34 -31.06
C GLY A 297 11.24 12.03 -30.63
N THR A 298 12.00 11.47 -31.57
CA THR A 298 12.83 10.27 -31.42
C THR A 298 13.55 10.25 -30.07
N VAL A 299 13.15 9.31 -29.22
CA VAL A 299 13.94 8.85 -28.08
C VAL A 299 15.30 8.42 -28.63
N LYS A 300 16.38 9.03 -28.10
CA LYS A 300 17.76 8.74 -28.48
C LYS A 300 18.02 7.23 -28.42
N ASP A 301 18.63 6.74 -29.50
CA ASP A 301 19.26 5.43 -29.64
C ASP A 301 20.24 5.16 -28.46
N PRO A 302 20.09 4.07 -27.68
CA PRO A 302 20.98 3.75 -26.57
C PRO A 302 22.23 3.02 -27.08
N THR A 303 23.01 3.65 -27.95
CA THR A 303 24.39 3.21 -28.17
C THR A 303 25.29 3.77 -27.07
N ALA A 304 25.78 2.85 -26.23
CA ALA A 304 26.82 2.97 -25.18
C ALA A 304 26.38 3.42 -23.77
N GLU A 305 25.65 2.55 -23.04
CA GLU A 305 25.76 2.53 -21.58
C GLU A 305 27.19 2.06 -21.19
N VAL A 306 27.96 2.94 -20.55
CA VAL A 306 29.30 2.66 -20.00
C VAL A 306 29.13 2.44 -18.50
N GLY A 307 29.34 1.21 -17.98
CA GLY A 307 29.13 0.91 -16.56
C GLY A 307 29.22 -0.58 -16.17
N THR A 308 29.54 -0.88 -14.90
CA THR A 308 29.63 -2.26 -14.36
C THR A 308 28.32 -3.02 -14.30
N HIS A 309 27.19 -2.33 -14.37
CA HIS A 309 25.85 -2.92 -14.32
C HIS A 309 25.31 -3.35 -15.68
N LYS A 310 26.18 -3.49 -16.69
CA LYS A 310 25.80 -3.90 -18.06
C LYS A 310 25.14 -5.28 -18.08
N TYR A 311 23.99 -5.36 -18.72
CA TYR A 311 23.17 -6.56 -18.82
C TYR A 311 22.56 -6.67 -20.21
N LYS A 312 22.12 -7.87 -20.59
CA LYS A 312 21.33 -8.08 -21.82
C LYS A 312 19.89 -7.69 -21.52
N GLN A 313 19.30 -6.78 -22.30
CA GLN A 313 17.87 -6.46 -22.16
C GLN A 313 17.04 -7.72 -22.39
N ASP A 314 16.15 -8.02 -21.46
CA ASP A 314 15.30 -9.20 -21.50
C ASP A 314 13.84 -8.76 -21.62
N ALA A 315 13.19 -9.15 -22.72
CA ALA A 315 11.81 -8.76 -23.03
C ALA A 315 10.83 -9.20 -21.94
N ARG A 316 11.12 -10.28 -21.21
CA ARG A 316 10.29 -10.78 -20.10
C ARG A 316 10.13 -9.76 -18.99
N ASN A 317 11.10 -8.85 -18.82
CA ASN A 317 11.05 -7.82 -17.78
C ASN A 317 9.92 -6.81 -17.98
N SER A 318 9.34 -6.70 -19.18
CA SER A 318 8.22 -5.77 -19.45
C SER A 318 6.91 -6.20 -18.77
N THR A 319 6.73 -7.50 -18.52
CA THR A 319 5.47 -8.10 -18.03
C THR A 319 5.56 -8.67 -16.61
N ILE A 320 6.67 -8.44 -15.90
CA ILE A 320 6.84 -8.96 -14.54
C ILE A 320 5.84 -8.33 -13.56
N PHE A 321 5.58 -9.04 -12.47
CA PHE A 321 4.97 -8.51 -11.26
C PHE A 321 6.03 -7.97 -10.31
N VAL A 322 5.78 -6.78 -9.78
CA VAL A 322 6.50 -6.17 -8.66
C VAL A 322 5.72 -6.49 -7.38
N GLY A 323 6.44 -6.90 -6.33
CA GLY A 323 5.86 -7.12 -5.01
C GLY A 323 5.82 -5.81 -4.24
N MET A 324 4.67 -5.41 -3.72
CA MET A 324 4.51 -4.16 -2.99
C MET A 324 3.70 -4.38 -1.72
N ARG A 325 4.26 -3.98 -0.58
CA ARG A 325 3.51 -3.77 0.66
C ARG A 325 3.34 -2.27 0.87
N ASP A 326 2.12 -1.77 0.76
CA ASP A 326 1.86 -0.37 1.01
C ASP A 326 1.92 -0.07 2.51
N GLY A 327 2.52 1.07 2.87
CA GLY A 327 2.66 1.48 4.27
C GLY A 327 1.34 1.77 4.98
N MET A 328 0.28 2.13 4.25
CA MET A 328 -0.97 2.61 4.84
C MET A 328 -1.90 1.50 5.31
N SER A 329 -2.04 0.45 4.52
CA SER A 329 -2.88 -0.72 4.80
C SER A 329 -2.06 -1.90 5.31
N GLY A 330 -0.74 -1.90 5.11
CA GLY A 330 0.14 -3.01 5.42
C GLY A 330 -0.07 -4.22 4.51
N ARG A 331 -0.91 -4.11 3.47
CA ARG A 331 -1.26 -5.22 2.59
C ARG A 331 -0.17 -5.43 1.55
N PHE A 332 0.25 -6.68 1.41
CA PHE A 332 1.12 -7.09 0.30
C PHE A 332 0.29 -7.42 -0.95
N SER A 333 0.76 -6.95 -2.11
CA SER A 333 0.16 -7.19 -3.41
C SER A 333 1.23 -7.41 -4.48
N LEU A 334 0.86 -8.13 -5.53
CA LEU A 334 1.66 -8.29 -6.74
C LEU A 334 1.04 -7.41 -7.81
N VAL A 335 1.78 -6.43 -8.29
CA VAL A 335 1.31 -5.45 -9.27
C VAL A 335 2.09 -5.57 -10.57
N PRO A 336 1.47 -5.47 -11.75
CA PRO A 336 2.21 -5.43 -13.01
C PRO A 336 3.25 -4.29 -12.97
N ARG A 337 4.44 -4.50 -13.54
CA ARG A 337 5.54 -3.52 -13.52
C ARG A 337 5.11 -2.11 -13.92
N ALA A 338 4.33 -1.99 -14.99
CA ALA A 338 3.86 -0.71 -15.51
C ALA A 338 2.89 0.03 -14.56
N GLN A 339 2.33 -0.68 -13.58
CA GLN A 339 1.38 -0.14 -12.59
C GLN A 339 2.02 -0.01 -11.20
N ALA A 340 3.31 -0.37 -11.05
CA ALA A 340 4.03 -0.25 -9.79
C ALA A 340 4.33 1.23 -9.52
N MET A 341 3.55 1.84 -8.64
CA MET A 341 3.62 3.27 -8.32
C MET A 341 3.69 3.49 -6.81
N VAL A 342 4.42 4.52 -6.40
CA VAL A 342 4.37 5.08 -5.04
C VAL A 342 3.86 6.51 -5.12
N SER A 343 3.28 7.01 -4.03
CA SER A 343 2.88 8.41 -3.97
C SER A 343 4.08 9.34 -4.10
N VAL A 344 3.89 10.51 -4.70
CA VAL A 344 4.87 11.60 -4.68
C VAL A 344 5.14 12.12 -3.27
N LEU A 345 4.25 11.82 -2.32
CA LEU A 345 4.42 12.13 -0.90
C LEU A 345 5.11 11.00 -0.12
N GLU A 346 5.62 9.98 -0.81
CA GLU A 346 6.40 8.93 -0.17
C GLU A 346 7.75 9.46 0.33
N SER A 347 8.11 9.18 1.58
CA SER A 347 9.34 9.70 2.20
C SER A 347 10.60 9.31 1.40
N GLY A 348 10.61 8.09 0.86
CA GLY A 348 11.70 7.63 0.00
C GLY A 348 11.87 8.46 -1.28
N TYR A 349 10.78 9.00 -1.83
CA TYR A 349 10.81 9.90 -2.98
C TYR A 349 11.18 11.33 -2.57
N LEU A 350 10.55 11.85 -1.52
CA LEU A 350 10.74 13.24 -1.07
C LEU A 350 12.16 13.51 -0.54
N LEU A 351 12.72 12.55 0.20
CA LEU A 351 13.89 12.78 1.07
C LEU A 351 14.98 11.71 0.93
N GLY A 352 14.71 10.62 0.20
CA GLY A 352 15.60 9.45 0.17
C GLY A 352 15.63 8.67 1.50
N ASP A 353 14.61 8.84 2.36
CA ASP A 353 14.48 8.16 3.65
C ASP A 353 14.01 6.71 3.46
N GLY A 354 14.99 5.85 3.20
CA GLY A 354 14.81 4.42 2.99
C GLY A 354 16.12 3.67 2.83
N MET A 355 16.04 2.35 3.02
CA MET A 355 17.14 1.40 2.88
C MET A 355 16.79 0.35 1.84
N TRP A 356 17.80 -0.16 1.13
CA TRP A 356 17.58 -1.17 0.10
C TRP A 356 18.66 -2.25 0.08
N GLU A 357 18.35 -3.33 -0.61
CA GLU A 357 19.26 -4.44 -0.90
C GLU A 357 19.17 -4.85 -2.37
N GLY A 358 20.32 -5.25 -2.91
CA GLY A 358 20.43 -5.92 -4.20
C GLY A 358 20.78 -7.38 -3.94
N VAL A 359 19.91 -8.31 -4.31
CA VAL A 359 20.07 -9.75 -4.02
C VAL A 359 19.99 -10.55 -5.32
N ARG A 360 20.74 -11.64 -5.42
CA ARG A 360 20.67 -12.56 -6.57
C ARG A 360 19.79 -13.76 -6.24
N LEU A 361 18.91 -14.11 -7.17
CA LEU A 361 18.22 -15.40 -7.15
C LEU A 361 18.97 -16.36 -8.06
N HIS A 362 19.43 -17.47 -7.48
CA HIS A 362 20.19 -18.52 -8.16
C HIS A 362 19.72 -19.89 -7.68
N LYS A 363 19.42 -20.80 -8.62
CA LYS A 363 18.91 -22.16 -8.37
C LYS A 363 17.72 -22.18 -7.40
N GLY A 364 16.85 -21.18 -7.50
CA GLY A 364 15.64 -21.03 -6.70
C GLY A 364 15.84 -20.41 -5.31
N LYS A 365 17.07 -20.01 -4.94
CA LYS A 365 17.39 -19.45 -3.62
C LYS A 365 18.07 -18.08 -3.73
N LEU A 366 17.87 -17.27 -2.70
CA LEU A 366 18.54 -15.98 -2.56
C LEU A 366 19.98 -16.22 -2.11
N ALA A 367 20.96 -15.88 -2.95
CA ALA A 367 22.37 -16.00 -2.60
C ALA A 367 22.70 -15.07 -1.43
N PHE A 368 23.34 -15.62 -0.41
CA PHE A 368 23.72 -14.94 0.83
C PHE A 368 22.54 -14.22 1.51
N GLU A 369 21.36 -14.83 1.52
CA GLU A 369 20.11 -14.28 2.07
C GLU A 369 20.29 -13.70 3.49
N GLY A 370 20.87 -14.48 4.40
CA GLY A 370 21.08 -14.10 5.79
C GLY A 370 21.90 -12.82 5.92
N PRO A 371 23.12 -12.77 5.35
CA PRO A 371 23.92 -11.56 5.26
C PRO A 371 23.18 -10.33 4.72
N HIS A 372 22.44 -10.46 3.60
CA HIS A 372 21.68 -9.36 3.01
C HIS A 372 20.58 -8.83 3.94
N LEU A 373 19.79 -9.73 4.54
CA LEU A 373 18.72 -9.34 5.47
C LEU A 373 19.29 -8.81 6.79
N ASN A 374 20.43 -9.32 7.26
CA ASN A 374 21.08 -8.78 8.45
C ASN A 374 21.49 -7.32 8.24
N ARG A 375 22.18 -7.02 7.14
CA ARG A 375 22.61 -5.66 6.80
C ARG A 375 21.43 -4.72 6.58
N LEU A 376 20.36 -5.19 5.91
CA LEU A 376 19.15 -4.39 5.75
C LEU A 376 18.57 -3.97 7.12
N TYR A 377 18.41 -4.92 8.04
CA TYR A 377 17.84 -4.64 9.36
C TYR A 377 18.76 -3.81 10.25
N GLU A 378 20.07 -3.97 10.13
CA GLU A 378 21.06 -3.10 10.79
C GLU A 378 20.92 -1.65 10.31
N ASN A 379 20.84 -1.45 8.99
CA ASN A 379 20.64 -0.12 8.40
C ASN A 379 19.27 0.48 8.78
N LEU A 380 18.20 -0.32 8.76
CA LEU A 380 16.87 0.12 9.21
C LEU A 380 16.89 0.54 10.68
N LYS A 381 17.61 -0.20 11.53
CA LYS A 381 17.79 0.15 12.94
C LYS A 381 18.56 1.47 13.12
N ALA A 382 19.57 1.72 12.29
CA ALA A 382 20.38 2.94 12.35
C ALA A 382 19.55 4.21 12.09
N ILE A 383 18.50 4.12 11.25
CA ILE A 383 17.56 5.22 10.99
C ILE A 383 16.27 5.11 11.81
N ASP A 384 16.28 4.32 12.88
CA ASP A 384 15.13 4.07 13.77
C ASP A 384 13.84 3.72 13.02
N MET A 385 13.92 2.78 12.07
CA MET A 385 12.79 2.31 11.27
C MET A 385 12.40 0.89 11.63
N ASP A 386 11.18 0.72 12.20
CA ASP A 386 10.56 -0.59 12.34
C ASP A 386 9.67 -0.89 11.13
N VAL A 387 10.08 -1.87 10.32
CA VAL A 387 9.31 -2.35 9.15
C VAL A 387 8.08 -3.16 9.56
N GLY A 388 7.96 -3.61 10.81
CA GLY A 388 6.85 -4.44 11.29
C GLY A 388 6.81 -5.84 10.68
N LEU A 389 7.95 -6.30 10.14
CA LEU A 389 8.15 -7.63 9.59
C LEU A 389 9.43 -8.21 10.20
N THR A 390 9.41 -9.50 10.49
CA THR A 390 10.65 -10.26 10.77
C THR A 390 11.43 -10.49 9.47
N LYS A 391 12.74 -10.77 9.58
CA LYS A 391 13.59 -11.13 8.43
C LYS A 391 12.98 -12.27 7.60
N ALA A 392 12.41 -13.27 8.27
CA ALA A 392 11.74 -14.40 7.65
C ALA A 392 10.48 -13.99 6.87
N GLU A 393 9.65 -13.12 7.43
CA GLU A 393 8.45 -12.60 6.76
C GLU A 393 8.85 -11.78 5.52
N LEU A 394 9.87 -10.93 5.63
CA LEU A 394 10.35 -10.15 4.51
C LEU A 394 10.92 -11.04 3.39
N ALA A 395 11.72 -12.06 3.74
CA ALA A 395 12.22 -13.06 2.80
C ALA A 395 11.07 -13.78 2.09
N ALA A 396 10.02 -14.15 2.82
CA ALA A 396 8.85 -14.82 2.25
C ALA A 396 8.15 -13.96 1.19
N LEU A 397 8.07 -12.64 1.39
CA LEU A 397 7.54 -11.71 0.37
C LEU A 397 8.43 -11.67 -0.88
N VAL A 398 9.75 -11.69 -0.72
CA VAL A 398 10.70 -11.75 -1.84
C VAL A 398 10.48 -13.03 -2.65
N TYR A 399 10.43 -14.19 -1.98
CA TYR A 399 10.16 -15.45 -2.64
C TYR A 399 8.76 -15.55 -3.27
N GLN A 400 7.75 -14.96 -2.63
CA GLN A 400 6.41 -14.88 -3.21
C GLN A 400 6.44 -14.11 -4.53
N THR A 401 7.18 -13.00 -4.58
CA THR A 401 7.32 -12.17 -5.78
C THR A 401 8.08 -12.91 -6.89
N THR A 402 9.19 -13.57 -6.59
CA THR A 402 9.96 -14.30 -7.61
C THR A 402 9.21 -15.54 -8.12
N ARG A 403 8.52 -16.28 -7.25
CA ARG A 403 7.67 -17.42 -7.67
C ARG A 403 6.51 -17.00 -8.57
N ALA A 404 5.86 -15.88 -8.27
CA ALA A 404 4.78 -15.36 -9.10
C ALA A 404 5.24 -15.00 -10.53
N ASN A 405 6.53 -14.71 -10.69
CA ASN A 405 7.16 -14.45 -11.99
C ASN A 405 7.81 -15.69 -12.63
N GLY A 406 7.69 -16.88 -12.03
CA GLY A 406 8.32 -18.10 -12.55
C GLY A 406 9.86 -18.07 -12.51
N MET A 407 10.45 -17.22 -11.68
CA MET A 407 11.89 -16.99 -11.63
C MET A 407 12.63 -18.03 -10.79
N ARG A 408 13.79 -18.50 -11.27
CA ARG A 408 14.64 -19.47 -10.55
C ARG A 408 16.13 -19.11 -10.54
N SER A 409 16.66 -18.58 -11.64
CA SER A 409 18.07 -18.18 -11.77
C SER A 409 18.20 -16.95 -12.66
N GLY A 410 19.39 -16.34 -12.65
CA GLY A 410 19.71 -15.22 -13.55
C GLY A 410 18.95 -13.94 -13.20
N VAL A 411 18.46 -13.83 -11.96
CA VAL A 411 17.58 -12.73 -11.54
C VAL A 411 18.28 -11.85 -10.51
N HIS A 412 18.18 -10.55 -10.71
CA HIS A 412 18.59 -9.52 -9.76
C HIS A 412 17.34 -8.92 -9.12
N ILE A 413 17.32 -8.87 -7.79
CA ILE A 413 16.20 -8.38 -7.01
C ILE A 413 16.62 -7.10 -6.33
N ARG A 414 15.85 -6.05 -6.55
CA ARG A 414 15.92 -4.84 -5.75
C ARG A 414 14.84 -4.88 -4.68
N LEU A 415 15.25 -5.04 -3.42
CA LEU A 415 14.40 -4.98 -2.24
C LEU A 415 14.55 -3.60 -1.61
N MET A 416 13.49 -2.82 -1.57
CA MET A 416 13.49 -1.42 -1.12
C MET A 416 12.52 -1.28 0.05
N VAL A 417 12.94 -0.59 1.10
CA VAL A 417 12.12 -0.28 2.28
C VAL A 417 12.23 1.21 2.54
N THR A 418 11.11 1.93 2.44
CA THR A 418 11.04 3.38 2.66
C THR A 418 10.18 3.69 3.87
N ARG A 419 10.40 4.84 4.51
CA ARG A 419 9.70 5.21 5.74
C ARG A 419 8.18 5.17 5.64
N GLY A 420 7.62 5.50 4.48
CA GLY A 420 6.18 5.53 4.26
C GLY A 420 5.68 6.90 3.84
N LEU A 421 4.36 6.96 3.68
CA LEU A 421 3.65 8.11 3.13
C LEU A 421 3.70 9.27 4.12
N LYS A 422 3.80 10.51 3.62
CA LYS A 422 3.70 11.72 4.45
C LYS A 422 2.46 12.54 4.11
N PRO A 423 1.89 13.28 5.08
CA PRO A 423 0.79 14.20 4.81
C PRO A 423 1.26 15.47 4.08
N THR A 424 2.54 15.82 4.21
CA THR A 424 3.17 16.99 3.59
C THR A 424 4.68 16.76 3.44
N PRO A 425 5.39 17.42 2.51
CA PRO A 425 6.84 17.33 2.36
C PRO A 425 7.60 17.80 3.62
N TYR A 426 7.87 16.88 4.55
CA TYR A 426 8.51 17.21 5.82
C TYR A 426 9.40 16.08 6.37
N GLN A 427 10.56 16.46 6.92
CA GLN A 427 11.63 15.52 7.26
C GLN A 427 11.40 14.70 8.53
N ASN A 428 10.54 15.16 9.46
CA ASN A 428 10.38 14.49 10.74
C ASN A 428 9.72 13.10 10.57
N PRO A 429 10.36 12.00 11.03
CA PRO A 429 9.79 10.64 10.93
C PRO A 429 8.44 10.49 11.63
N ASN A 430 8.16 11.25 12.69
CA ASN A 430 6.90 11.18 13.46
C ASN A 430 5.67 11.63 12.67
N THR A 431 5.87 12.29 11.53
CA THR A 431 4.78 12.73 10.64
C THR A 431 4.44 11.69 9.57
N THR A 432 5.13 10.55 9.57
CA THR A 432 4.88 9.48 8.61
C THR A 432 3.54 8.80 8.92
N LEU A 433 2.75 8.56 7.88
CA LEU A 433 1.49 7.86 7.93
C LEU A 433 1.74 6.36 7.75
N GLY A 434 1.31 5.57 8.74
CA GLY A 434 1.34 4.11 8.68
C GLY A 434 2.72 3.49 8.87
N LEU A 435 2.90 2.30 8.30
CA LEU A 435 4.11 1.49 8.34
C LEU A 435 5.06 1.85 7.19
N PRO A 436 6.33 1.41 7.24
CA PRO A 436 7.24 1.48 6.10
C PRO A 436 6.71 0.78 4.85
N THR A 437 6.90 1.39 3.68
CA THR A 437 6.55 0.78 2.38
C THR A 437 7.64 -0.19 1.96
N VAL A 438 7.27 -1.38 1.45
CA VAL A 438 8.22 -2.39 0.94
C VAL A 438 7.97 -2.59 -0.55
N VAL A 439 9.01 -2.52 -1.37
CA VAL A 439 8.95 -2.75 -2.82
C VAL A 439 9.99 -3.78 -3.23
N ILE A 440 9.58 -4.78 -4.01
CA ILE A 440 10.41 -5.89 -4.46
C ILE A 440 10.34 -5.95 -5.98
N ILE A 441 11.44 -5.59 -6.63
CA ILE A 441 11.55 -5.54 -8.10
C ILE A 441 12.50 -6.65 -8.55
N PRO A 442 12.00 -7.81 -9.01
CA PRO A 442 12.85 -8.87 -9.55
C PRO A 442 12.98 -8.74 -11.07
N GLU A 443 14.19 -8.72 -11.61
CA GLU A 443 14.44 -8.62 -13.05
C GLU A 443 15.30 -9.79 -13.54
N HIS A 444 14.95 -10.38 -14.69
CA HIS A 444 15.86 -11.22 -15.46
C HIS A 444 17.03 -10.35 -15.92
N LYS A 445 18.16 -10.53 -15.27
CA LYS A 445 19.32 -9.66 -15.40
C LYS A 445 20.58 -10.48 -15.25
N GLU A 446 20.90 -11.24 -16.29
CA GLU A 446 22.16 -11.96 -16.34
C GLU A 446 23.32 -10.98 -16.58
N PRO A 447 24.39 -11.06 -15.77
CA PRO A 447 25.57 -10.25 -16.01
C PRO A 447 26.19 -10.63 -17.35
N SER A 448 26.57 -9.63 -18.14
CA SER A 448 27.37 -9.88 -19.35
C SER A 448 28.70 -10.53 -18.95
N PRO A 449 29.20 -11.55 -19.66
CA PRO A 449 30.52 -12.14 -19.37
C PRO A 449 31.67 -11.21 -19.77
N VAL A 450 31.42 -10.21 -20.62
CA VAL A 450 32.46 -9.36 -21.21
C VAL A 450 33.26 -8.60 -20.15
N PRO A 451 32.66 -7.88 -19.19
CA PRO A 451 33.43 -7.17 -18.16
C PRO A 451 34.27 -8.10 -17.29
N SER A 452 33.78 -9.30 -16.96
CA SER A 452 34.51 -10.27 -16.13
C SER A 452 35.75 -10.84 -16.83
N ILE A 453 35.82 -10.76 -18.15
CA ILE A 453 36.95 -11.25 -18.95
C ILE A 453 37.86 -10.09 -19.38
N ARG A 454 37.30 -9.06 -20.02
CA ARG A 454 38.04 -7.91 -20.55
C ARG A 454 38.52 -6.94 -19.45
N GLY A 455 37.83 -6.93 -18.31
CA GLY A 455 38.01 -5.94 -17.27
C GLY A 455 37.40 -4.58 -17.60
N ILE A 456 37.46 -3.69 -16.62
CA ILE A 456 36.91 -2.33 -16.68
C ILE A 456 38.01 -1.28 -16.47
N ARG A 457 37.70 -0.04 -16.85
CA ARG A 457 38.57 1.12 -16.67
C ARG A 457 37.94 2.04 -15.63
N LEU A 458 38.79 2.65 -14.82
CA LEU A 458 38.39 3.57 -13.75
C LEU A 458 38.94 4.98 -13.97
N HIS A 459 38.23 5.96 -13.44
CA HIS A 459 38.70 7.34 -13.31
C HIS A 459 38.58 7.79 -11.86
N THR A 460 39.63 8.36 -11.29
CA THR A 460 39.57 8.91 -9.94
C THR A 460 38.78 10.21 -9.95
N CYS A 461 37.68 10.23 -9.19
CA CYS A 461 36.80 11.40 -9.13
C CYS A 461 37.12 12.31 -7.93
N HIS A 462 36.72 13.57 -8.02
CA HIS A 462 36.87 14.52 -6.91
C HIS A 462 35.83 14.32 -5.80
N VAL A 463 34.75 13.57 -6.07
CA VAL A 463 33.68 13.31 -5.08
C VAL A 463 34.21 12.35 -4.03
N ARG A 464 34.28 12.83 -2.78
CA ARG A 464 34.79 12.04 -1.64
C ARG A 464 33.68 11.22 -1.00
N ARG A 465 34.07 10.14 -0.33
CA ARG A 465 33.22 9.44 0.64
C ARG A 465 33.36 10.10 2.00
N GLY A 466 32.25 10.60 2.55
CA GLY A 466 32.24 11.26 3.85
C GLY A 466 32.36 10.29 5.02
N ALA A 467 32.67 10.83 6.20
CA ALA A 467 32.72 10.08 7.45
C ALA A 467 31.33 9.65 7.93
N PRO A 468 31.23 8.65 8.82
CA PRO A 468 29.96 8.13 9.29
C PRO A 468 29.02 9.13 9.98
N ASP A 469 29.57 10.23 10.50
CA ASP A 469 28.88 11.31 11.19
C ASP A 469 28.24 12.37 10.26
N VAL A 470 28.43 12.26 8.94
CA VAL A 470 27.77 13.13 7.93
C VAL A 470 26.60 12.40 7.28
N GLN A 471 26.91 11.31 6.58
CA GLN A 471 25.96 10.34 6.07
C GLN A 471 26.71 9.02 6.03
N ASP A 472 26.30 8.07 6.86
CA ASP A 472 27.06 6.84 7.05
C ASP A 472 27.28 6.11 5.72
N PRO A 473 28.54 6.01 5.25
CA PRO A 473 28.84 5.36 4.00
C PRO A 473 28.62 3.84 4.06
N GLY A 474 28.50 3.27 5.26
CA GLY A 474 28.15 1.90 5.56
C GLY A 474 26.71 1.55 5.17
N TRP A 475 25.80 2.53 5.18
CA TRP A 475 24.39 2.31 4.87
C TRP A 475 24.15 2.07 3.38
N ASN A 476 23.34 1.06 3.05
CA ASN A 476 22.79 0.91 1.72
C ASN A 476 21.49 1.70 1.57
N SER A 477 21.60 3.02 1.68
CA SER A 477 20.46 3.95 1.68
C SER A 477 19.96 4.28 0.26
N HIS A 478 18.73 4.81 0.19
CA HIS A 478 18.15 5.36 -1.05
C HIS A 478 18.82 6.67 -1.48
N SER A 479 19.37 7.43 -0.54
CA SER A 479 20.11 8.68 -0.78
C SER A 479 21.47 8.44 -1.43
N LYS A 480 21.45 8.16 -2.74
CA LYS A 480 22.63 7.78 -3.55
C LYS A 480 23.27 8.93 -4.32
N LEU A 481 22.91 10.19 -4.04
CA LEU A 481 23.39 11.36 -4.80
C LEU A 481 24.92 11.46 -4.85
N ASN A 482 25.61 11.16 -3.74
CA ASN A 482 27.08 11.09 -3.70
C ASN A 482 27.65 10.09 -4.72
N CYS A 483 27.08 8.88 -4.80
CA CYS A 483 27.48 7.86 -5.78
C CYS A 483 27.13 8.27 -7.22
N ILE A 484 25.96 8.90 -7.42
CA ILE A 484 25.52 9.38 -8.73
C ILE A 484 26.45 10.50 -9.24
N ALA A 485 26.86 11.43 -8.38
CA ALA A 485 27.80 12.49 -8.72
C ALA A 485 29.17 11.94 -9.17
N ALA A 486 29.65 10.87 -8.53
CA ALA A 486 30.85 10.15 -8.96
C ALA A 486 30.62 9.43 -10.31
N CYS A 487 29.48 8.78 -10.50
CA CYS A 487 29.13 8.12 -11.76
C CYS A 487 29.06 9.09 -12.96
N ILE A 488 28.55 10.31 -12.75
CA ILE A 488 28.54 11.36 -13.77
C ILE A 488 29.97 11.68 -14.26
N GLN A 489 30.96 11.71 -13.37
CA GLN A 489 32.36 11.93 -13.75
C GLN A 489 32.96 10.75 -14.53
N ALA A 490 32.65 9.50 -14.15
CA ALA A 490 33.07 8.32 -14.92
C ALA A 490 32.55 8.39 -16.36
N ASN A 491 31.25 8.70 -16.51
CA ASN A 491 30.61 8.84 -17.81
C ASN A 491 31.27 9.93 -18.66
N LYS A 492 31.61 11.08 -18.05
CA LYS A 492 32.30 12.18 -18.75
C LYS A 492 33.74 11.85 -19.11
N ALA A 493 34.41 11.04 -18.30
CA ALA A 493 35.74 10.52 -18.59
C ALA A 493 35.73 9.33 -19.58
N GLY A 494 34.56 8.81 -19.96
CA GLY A 494 34.42 7.71 -20.91
C GLY A 494 34.88 6.35 -20.36
N VAL A 495 34.77 6.16 -19.05
CA VAL A 495 35.16 4.94 -18.32
C VAL A 495 33.97 4.34 -17.57
N GLU A 496 34.10 3.09 -17.10
CA GLU A 496 32.96 2.32 -16.56
C GLU A 496 32.64 2.61 -15.09
N GLU A 497 33.62 3.00 -14.26
CA GLU A 497 33.38 3.39 -12.85
C GLU A 497 34.33 4.51 -12.43
N SER A 498 33.95 5.21 -11.36
CA SER A 498 34.79 6.18 -10.68
C SER A 498 35.44 5.57 -9.45
N LEU A 499 36.76 5.71 -9.32
CA LEU A 499 37.48 5.45 -8.07
C LEU A 499 37.26 6.63 -7.12
N MET A 500 36.72 6.35 -5.94
CA MET A 500 36.41 7.36 -4.91
C MET A 500 37.42 7.26 -3.77
N LEU A 501 37.84 8.41 -3.26
CA LEU A 501 38.76 8.52 -2.12
C LEU A 501 38.01 8.96 -0.86
N ASP A 502 38.64 8.70 0.28
CA ASP A 502 38.23 9.23 1.57
C ASP A 502 38.66 10.71 1.75
N PRO A 503 38.27 11.38 2.85
CA PRO A 503 38.64 12.77 3.10
C PRO A 503 40.14 12.99 3.33
N HIS A 504 40.91 11.94 3.60
CA HIS A 504 42.36 11.98 3.82
C HIS A 504 43.15 11.70 2.53
N GLY A 505 42.47 11.38 1.43
CA GLY A 505 43.09 11.09 0.13
C GLY A 505 43.49 9.63 -0.07
N PHE A 506 43.09 8.72 0.83
CA PHE A 506 43.26 7.28 0.63
C PHE A 506 42.10 6.71 -0.18
N VAL A 507 42.33 5.57 -0.83
CA VAL A 507 41.31 4.88 -1.61
C VAL A 507 40.18 4.41 -0.69
N ALA A 508 38.92 4.59 -1.10
CA ALA A 508 37.76 4.16 -0.32
C ALA A 508 36.94 3.07 -1.03
N THR A 509 36.39 3.36 -2.21
CA THR A 509 35.48 2.46 -2.95
C THR A 509 35.28 2.97 -4.38
N CYS A 510 34.47 2.31 -5.21
CA CYS A 510 33.92 2.90 -6.44
C CYS A 510 32.46 3.36 -6.24
N ASN A 511 31.89 4.02 -7.26
CA ASN A 511 30.53 4.56 -7.18
C ASN A 511 29.44 3.49 -6.99
N SER A 512 29.64 2.26 -7.47
CA SER A 512 28.65 1.18 -7.32
C SER A 512 29.18 -0.16 -6.81
N VAL A 513 30.49 -0.28 -6.61
CA VAL A 513 31.20 -1.53 -6.26
C VAL A 513 32.36 -1.24 -5.28
N ASN A 514 32.79 -2.23 -4.49
CA ASN A 514 33.99 -2.12 -3.66
C ASN A 514 35.26 -2.36 -4.51
N PHE A 515 36.40 -1.82 -4.09
CA PHE A 515 37.66 -1.87 -4.85
C PHE A 515 38.76 -2.63 -4.09
N PHE A 516 39.64 -3.29 -4.83
CA PHE A 516 40.78 -4.05 -4.34
C PHE A 516 41.96 -3.91 -5.29
N ILE A 517 43.17 -4.07 -4.75
CA ILE A 517 44.39 -4.28 -5.53
C ILE A 517 45.10 -5.56 -5.11
N VAL A 518 45.95 -6.09 -5.99
CA VAL A 518 46.91 -7.14 -5.68
C VAL A 518 48.29 -6.53 -5.79
N ARG A 519 49.09 -6.70 -4.75
CA ARG A 519 50.45 -6.16 -4.70
C ARG A 519 51.34 -7.09 -3.90
N ASN A 520 52.49 -7.46 -4.46
CA ASN A 520 53.45 -8.37 -3.83
C ASN A 520 52.82 -9.72 -3.43
N GLY A 521 51.88 -10.22 -4.26
CA GLY A 521 51.14 -11.45 -3.99
C GLY A 521 50.06 -11.35 -2.90
N GLU A 522 49.82 -10.16 -2.35
CA GLU A 522 48.80 -9.92 -1.32
C GLU A 522 47.58 -9.20 -1.90
N VAL A 523 46.38 -9.52 -1.42
CA VAL A 523 45.14 -8.81 -1.74
C VAL A 523 44.95 -7.67 -0.76
N TRP A 524 44.96 -6.43 -1.23
CA TRP A 524 44.72 -5.25 -0.40
C TRP A 524 43.33 -4.69 -0.65
N ALA A 525 42.61 -4.46 0.44
CA ALA A 525 41.30 -3.83 0.45
C ALA A 525 41.36 -2.52 1.25
N PRO A 526 40.67 -1.45 0.82
CA PRO A 526 40.55 -0.25 1.63
C PRO A 526 39.94 -0.55 2.99
N THR A 527 40.29 0.22 4.02
CA THR A 527 39.64 0.10 5.33
C THR A 527 38.13 0.33 5.24
N PRO A 528 37.32 -0.28 6.12
CA PRO A 528 35.86 -0.21 6.02
C PRO A 528 35.29 1.18 6.39
N LYS A 529 36.12 2.15 6.83
CA LYS A 529 35.71 3.44 7.41
C LYS A 529 34.82 4.29 6.48
N TYR A 530 35.07 4.26 5.17
CA TYR A 530 34.49 5.19 4.20
C TYR A 530 33.71 4.51 3.07
N GLN A 531 33.20 3.30 3.31
CA GLN A 531 32.55 2.50 2.28
C GLN A 531 31.41 1.65 2.83
N MET A 532 30.55 1.17 1.93
CA MET A 532 29.53 0.20 2.30
C MET A 532 30.20 -1.14 2.63
N ALA A 533 29.72 -1.80 3.69
CA ALA A 533 30.11 -3.17 4.04
C ALA A 533 29.56 -4.17 3.01
N GLY A 534 30.22 -4.28 1.85
CA GLY A 534 29.81 -5.14 0.75
C GLY A 534 29.83 -6.62 1.13
N ILE A 535 28.75 -7.35 0.85
CA ILE A 535 28.69 -8.80 1.11
C ILE A 535 29.66 -9.55 0.21
N THR A 536 29.75 -9.18 -1.08
CA THR A 536 30.76 -9.73 -1.99
C THR A 536 32.18 -9.44 -1.52
N ARG A 537 32.48 -8.20 -1.08
CA ARG A 537 33.77 -7.82 -0.48
C ARG A 537 34.12 -8.72 0.71
N GLY A 538 33.21 -8.86 1.66
CA GLY A 538 33.40 -9.71 2.84
C GLY A 538 33.61 -11.18 2.49
N ASN A 539 32.87 -11.70 1.49
CA ASN A 539 33.05 -13.06 1.01
C ASN A 539 34.40 -13.27 0.32
N VAL A 540 34.89 -12.30 -0.47
CA VAL A 540 36.23 -12.36 -1.06
C VAL A 540 37.32 -12.39 0.01
N LEU A 541 37.23 -11.55 1.05
CA LEU A 541 38.20 -11.59 2.16
C LEU A 541 38.18 -12.92 2.92
N LYS A 542 36.99 -13.49 3.15
CA LYS A 542 36.84 -14.84 3.74
C LYS A 542 37.43 -15.93 2.85
N LEU A 543 37.22 -15.83 1.53
CA LEU A 543 37.81 -16.76 0.56
C LEU A 543 39.34 -16.65 0.57
N CYS A 544 39.89 -15.45 0.68
CA CYS A 544 41.33 -15.28 0.82
C CYS A 544 41.86 -16.02 2.04
N ALA A 545 41.25 -15.80 3.21
CA ALA A 545 41.63 -16.50 4.44
C ALA A 545 41.50 -18.03 4.32
N ALA A 546 40.38 -18.53 3.77
CA ALA A 546 40.13 -19.96 3.61
C ALA A 546 41.07 -20.66 2.61
N ASN A 547 41.71 -19.90 1.71
CA ASN A 547 42.57 -20.42 0.64
C ASN A 547 44.04 -20.02 0.80
N ASN A 548 44.44 -19.57 2.00
CA ASN A 548 45.80 -19.12 2.32
C ASN A 548 46.32 -18.04 1.37
N ILE A 549 45.44 -17.13 0.96
CA ILE A 549 45.80 -15.92 0.19
C ILE A 549 45.96 -14.78 1.20
N PRO A 550 47.17 -14.18 1.35
CA PRO A 550 47.36 -13.04 2.24
C PRO A 550 46.44 -11.90 1.82
N ALA A 551 45.60 -11.43 2.74
CA ALA A 551 44.72 -10.30 2.52
C ALA A 551 44.86 -9.29 3.66
N ARG A 552 44.88 -8.00 3.31
CA ARG A 552 45.02 -6.90 4.27
C ARG A 552 43.97 -5.84 4.04
N GLU A 553 43.37 -5.36 5.12
CA GLU A 553 42.53 -4.17 5.13
C GLU A 553 43.38 -2.99 5.64
N LEU A 554 43.77 -2.08 4.75
CA LEU A 554 44.66 -0.95 5.08
C LEU A 554 44.33 0.30 4.26
N ASP A 555 44.86 1.43 4.72
CA ASP A 555 44.80 2.69 3.98
C ASP A 555 45.94 2.72 2.95
N PHE A 556 45.61 2.97 1.68
CA PHE A 556 46.58 3.08 0.58
C PHE A 556 46.17 4.17 -0.41
N TYR A 557 47.14 4.75 -1.10
CA TYR A 557 46.96 5.93 -1.96
C TYR A 557 47.17 5.61 -3.45
N LEU A 558 46.85 6.56 -4.33
CA LEU A 558 46.80 6.36 -5.79
C LEU A 558 48.11 5.83 -6.40
N THR A 559 49.27 6.27 -5.92
CA THR A 559 50.56 5.75 -6.41
C THR A 559 50.67 4.23 -6.19
N GLN A 560 50.13 3.72 -5.09
CA GLN A 560 50.12 2.28 -4.81
C GLN A 560 49.11 1.53 -5.68
N VAL A 561 48.00 2.18 -6.06
CA VAL A 561 47.05 1.66 -7.04
C VAL A 561 47.70 1.55 -8.42
N TYR A 562 48.34 2.63 -8.89
CA TYR A 562 48.94 2.66 -10.22
C TYR A 562 50.09 1.66 -10.38
N GLY A 563 50.79 1.35 -9.28
CA GLY A 563 51.85 0.34 -9.27
C GLY A 563 51.40 -1.03 -8.75
N ALA A 564 50.10 -1.35 -8.79
CA ALA A 564 49.60 -2.67 -8.41
C ALA A 564 49.81 -3.71 -9.52
N ASP A 565 50.02 -4.97 -9.12
CA ASP A 565 50.17 -6.10 -10.04
C ASP A 565 48.83 -6.45 -10.71
N GLU A 566 47.74 -6.37 -9.95
CA GLU A 566 46.37 -6.50 -10.44
C GLU A 566 45.45 -5.53 -9.67
N ALA A 567 44.28 -5.23 -10.24
CA ALA A 567 43.20 -4.58 -9.51
C ALA A 567 41.85 -5.20 -9.89
N PHE A 568 40.88 -5.13 -8.99
CA PHE A 568 39.54 -5.63 -9.26
C PHE A 568 38.48 -4.93 -8.40
N VAL A 569 37.24 -5.02 -8.85
CA VAL A 569 36.07 -4.56 -8.09
C VAL A 569 35.17 -5.72 -7.72
N THR A 570 34.36 -5.52 -6.67
CA THR A 570 33.41 -6.52 -6.20
C THR A 570 32.01 -5.95 -6.01
N GLY A 571 30.99 -6.72 -6.41
CA GLY A 571 29.59 -6.36 -6.21
C GLY A 571 28.63 -7.55 -6.41
N THR A 572 27.41 -7.45 -5.87
CA THR A 572 26.42 -8.55 -5.94
C THR A 572 25.99 -8.87 -7.37
N PHE A 573 26.04 -7.90 -8.29
CA PHE A 573 25.63 -8.10 -9.67
C PHE A 573 26.69 -8.83 -10.52
N GLY A 574 27.94 -8.38 -10.48
CA GLY A 574 29.01 -8.88 -11.36
C GLY A 574 30.07 -9.76 -10.66
N GLY A 575 29.93 -10.03 -9.36
CA GLY A 575 30.90 -10.83 -8.61
C GLY A 575 32.25 -10.11 -8.49
N VAL A 576 33.30 -10.73 -9.03
CA VAL A 576 34.67 -10.18 -9.08
C VAL A 576 34.96 -9.76 -10.53
N ILE A 577 35.26 -8.48 -10.75
CA ILE A 577 35.51 -7.91 -12.09
C ILE A 577 36.92 -7.31 -12.13
N PRO A 578 37.80 -7.69 -13.09
CA PRO A 578 39.13 -7.12 -13.21
C PRO A 578 39.09 -5.62 -13.55
N VAL A 579 40.06 -4.86 -13.04
CA VAL A 579 40.31 -3.46 -13.39
C VAL A 579 41.63 -3.41 -14.14
N VAL A 580 41.58 -3.01 -15.40
CA VAL A 580 42.73 -3.03 -16.32
C VAL A 580 43.38 -1.66 -16.50
N GLN A 581 42.68 -0.59 -16.11
CA GLN A 581 43.17 0.78 -16.23
C GLN A 581 42.60 1.67 -15.12
N VAL A 582 43.41 2.56 -14.58
CA VAL A 582 42.98 3.65 -13.69
C VAL A 582 43.62 4.95 -14.16
N ASP A 583 42.81 5.99 -14.41
CA ASP A 583 43.29 7.32 -14.85
C ASP A 583 44.22 7.28 -16.06
N GLY A 584 43.86 6.45 -17.05
CA GLY A 584 44.64 6.26 -18.28
C GLY A 584 45.87 5.35 -18.13
N ARG A 585 46.22 4.92 -16.92
CA ARG A 585 47.38 4.05 -16.66
C ARG A 585 46.94 2.59 -16.62
N GLN A 586 47.61 1.76 -17.41
CA GLN A 586 47.40 0.32 -17.38
C GLN A 586 47.76 -0.23 -16.00
N ILE A 587 46.94 -1.16 -15.49
CA ILE A 587 47.23 -1.92 -14.28
C ILE A 587 47.73 -3.31 -14.68
N GLY A 588 48.87 -3.73 -14.15
CA GLY A 588 49.55 -4.95 -14.54
C GLY A 588 49.70 -5.07 -16.07
N GLU A 589 49.34 -6.24 -16.60
CA GLU A 589 49.40 -6.56 -18.03
C GLU A 589 48.16 -6.10 -18.83
N GLY A 590 47.27 -5.28 -18.24
CA GLY A 590 46.11 -4.74 -18.94
C GLY A 590 44.99 -5.75 -19.23
N GLY A 591 44.99 -6.88 -18.51
CA GLY A 591 44.00 -7.94 -18.63
C GLY A 591 43.63 -8.55 -17.28
N ARG A 592 42.87 -9.65 -17.31
CA ARG A 592 42.58 -10.43 -16.10
C ARG A 592 43.86 -11.12 -15.60
N GLY A 593 44.32 -10.76 -14.41
CA GLY A 593 45.47 -11.39 -13.77
C GLY A 593 45.13 -12.71 -13.04
N PRO A 594 46.16 -13.49 -12.66
CA PRO A 594 46.00 -14.82 -12.07
C PRO A 594 45.29 -14.83 -10.71
N MET A 595 45.52 -13.82 -9.85
CA MET A 595 44.83 -13.74 -8.57
C MET A 595 43.35 -13.42 -8.77
N CYS A 596 43.03 -12.48 -9.66
CA CYS A 596 41.66 -12.14 -10.00
C CYS A 596 40.90 -13.35 -10.59
N GLU A 597 41.53 -14.11 -11.49
CA GLU A 597 40.96 -15.35 -12.04
C GLU A 597 40.70 -16.40 -10.97
N ARG A 598 41.66 -16.62 -10.07
CA ARG A 598 41.50 -17.54 -8.94
C ARG A 598 40.32 -17.13 -8.06
N LEU A 599 40.20 -15.85 -7.72
CA LEU A 599 39.09 -15.34 -6.90
C LEU A 599 37.74 -15.40 -7.60
N GLN A 600 37.68 -15.18 -8.93
CA GLN A 600 36.47 -15.38 -9.73
C GLN A 600 35.95 -16.82 -9.61
N LYS A 601 36.84 -17.81 -9.78
CA LYS A 601 36.50 -19.22 -9.66
C LYS A 601 35.99 -19.55 -8.26
N LEU A 602 36.76 -19.20 -7.23
CA LEU A 602 36.40 -19.45 -5.83
C LEU A 602 35.06 -18.80 -5.44
N TYR A 603 34.81 -17.58 -5.92
CA TYR A 603 33.55 -16.88 -5.65
C TYR A 603 32.36 -17.55 -6.33
N SER A 604 32.51 -18.01 -7.58
CA SER A 604 31.47 -18.75 -8.28
C SER A 604 31.12 -20.05 -7.56
N GLU A 605 32.13 -20.80 -7.11
CA GLU A 605 31.95 -22.03 -6.33
C GLU A 605 31.26 -21.75 -4.98
N LEU A 606 31.63 -20.65 -4.30
CA LEU A 606 30.99 -20.23 -3.06
C LEU A 606 29.50 -19.91 -3.24
N VAL A 607 29.13 -19.21 -4.31
CA VAL A 607 27.73 -18.91 -4.62
C VAL A 607 26.94 -20.20 -4.85
N ASP A 608 27.51 -21.14 -5.60
CA ASP A 608 26.88 -22.45 -5.84
C ASP A 608 26.73 -23.26 -4.55
N ALA A 609 27.73 -23.24 -3.68
CA ALA A 609 27.68 -23.92 -2.38
C ALA A 609 26.64 -23.28 -1.43
N ASP A 610 26.56 -21.95 -1.37
CA ASP A 610 25.60 -21.22 -0.53
C ASP A 610 24.15 -21.59 -0.89
N VAL A 611 23.82 -21.67 -2.19
CA VAL A 611 22.47 -22.06 -2.62
C VAL A 611 22.23 -23.57 -2.63
N ALA A 612 23.27 -24.41 -2.51
CA ALA A 612 23.12 -25.87 -2.47
C ALA A 612 22.58 -26.39 -1.12
N VAL A 613 22.77 -25.66 -0.02
CA VAL A 613 22.31 -26.05 1.32
C VAL A 613 20.80 -26.28 1.35
N ASP A 614 20.34 -27.50 1.68
CA ASP A 614 18.94 -27.90 1.58
C ASP A 614 17.99 -26.93 2.31
N TRP A 615 17.05 -26.39 1.53
CA TRP A 615 16.12 -25.35 1.95
C TRP A 615 14.83 -25.92 2.49
N ASP A 616 14.45 -27.16 2.16
CA ASP A 616 13.21 -27.75 2.69
C ASP A 616 13.32 -27.93 4.21
N THR A 617 14.50 -28.31 4.69
CA THR A 617 14.85 -28.37 6.12
C THR A 617 14.79 -26.98 6.79
N ARG A 618 15.21 -25.90 6.11
CA ARG A 618 15.18 -24.52 6.63
C ARG A 618 13.80 -23.87 6.53
N ALA A 619 13.04 -24.16 5.48
CA ALA A 619 11.67 -23.70 5.27
C ALA A 619 10.71 -24.31 6.31
N ALA A 620 10.90 -25.59 6.66
CA ALA A 620 10.21 -26.23 7.77
C ALA A 620 10.53 -25.54 9.12
N ARG A 621 11.81 -25.21 9.34
CA ARG A 621 12.23 -24.45 10.54
C ARG A 621 11.65 -23.04 10.59
N LEU A 622 11.68 -22.32 9.47
CA LEU A 622 11.11 -20.98 9.31
C LEU A 622 9.59 -20.98 9.49
N ALA A 623 8.88 -21.99 8.99
CA ALA A 623 7.45 -22.16 9.23
C ALA A 623 7.14 -22.39 10.72
N GLY A 624 8.01 -23.13 11.42
CA GLY A 624 7.96 -23.29 12.88
C GLY A 624 8.20 -21.97 13.64
N GLU A 625 9.24 -21.23 13.27
CA GLU A 625 9.59 -19.92 13.84
C GLU A 625 8.49 -18.87 13.59
N LEU A 626 7.88 -18.84 12.39
CA LEU A 626 6.73 -18.00 12.05
C LEU A 626 5.49 -18.32 12.89
N LYS A 627 5.24 -19.62 13.12
CA LYS A 627 4.14 -20.07 13.98
C LYS A 627 4.37 -19.63 15.43
N ALA A 628 5.59 -19.80 15.95
CA ALA A 628 5.98 -19.36 17.29
C ALA A 628 5.90 -17.83 17.46
N ALA A 629 6.40 -17.06 16.49
CA ALA A 629 6.37 -15.59 16.53
C ALA A 629 4.96 -15.00 16.38
N ARG A 630 4.04 -15.70 15.72
CA ARG A 630 2.61 -15.34 15.69
C ARG A 630 1.91 -15.66 17.01
N LEU A 631 2.24 -16.79 17.64
CA LEU A 631 1.75 -17.15 18.98
C LEU A 631 2.23 -16.13 20.04
N ALA A 632 3.50 -15.71 19.99
CA ALA A 632 4.06 -14.73 20.92
C ALA A 632 3.55 -13.29 20.74
N ARG A 633 2.97 -12.95 19.57
CA ARG A 633 2.34 -11.65 19.30
C ARG A 633 0.82 -11.65 19.57
N GLY A 634 0.25 -12.81 19.91
CA GLY A 634 -1.16 -13.00 20.25
C GLY A 634 -1.43 -13.17 21.74
N SER A 635 -0.40 -13.05 22.59
CA SER A 635 -0.46 -12.89 24.05
C SER A 635 -0.06 -11.48 24.43
#